data_AF-A0A4V0HYI3-F1
#
_entry.id   AF-A0A4V0HYI3-F1
#
_cell.length_a   1.000
_cell.length_b   1.000
_cell.length_c   1.000
_cell.angle_alpha   90.00
_cell.angle_beta   90.00
_cell.angle_gamma   90.00
#
_symmetry.space_group_name_H-M   'P 1'
#
loop_
_entity.id
_entity.type
_entity.pdbx_description
1 polymer ?
#
loop_
_entity_poly.entity_id
_entity_poly.type
_entity_poly.pdbx_seq_one_letter_code
_entity_poly.pdbx_strand_id
1 'polypeptide(L)' 'MVGVPMIWIVDPFAELIDVYHPNGVRHSLTASDEITAEPVLSGFSCPVADIFE' A
#
# COMPACT_ATOMS: atom_id res chain seq x y z
N MET A 1 -13.32 16.01 -8.56
CA MET A 1 -12.65 14.71 -8.36
C MET A 1 -12.03 14.73 -6.98
N VAL A 2 -12.28 13.69 -6.18
CA VAL A 2 -11.86 13.61 -4.77
C VAL A 2 -10.33 13.44 -4.73
N GLY A 3 -9.63 14.38 -4.06
CA GLY A 3 -8.17 14.48 -4.05
C GLY A 3 -7.47 13.51 -3.10
N VAL A 4 -7.73 12.21 -3.23
CA VAL A 4 -7.06 11.18 -2.42
C VAL A 4 -5.65 10.96 -2.97
N PRO A 5 -4.59 11.15 -2.16
CA PRO A 5 -3.21 11.10 -2.64
C PRO A 5 -2.61 9.69 -2.72
N MET A 6 -3.28 8.68 -2.15
CA MET A 6 -2.86 7.28 -2.14
C MET A 6 -4.04 6.38 -1.77
N ILE A 7 -4.19 5.24 -2.43
CA ILE A 7 -5.20 4.22 -2.10
C ILE A 7 -4.50 2.87 -1.99
N TRP A 8 -4.79 2.14 -0.93
CA TRP A 8 -4.39 0.74 -0.78
C TRP A 8 -5.61 -0.15 -0.95
N ILE A 9 -5.50 -1.16 -1.80
CA ILE A 9 -6.48 -2.24 -1.91
C ILE A 9 -5.83 -3.48 -1.33
N VAL A 10 -6.39 -4.00 -0.24
CA VAL A 10 -5.89 -5.17 0.47
C VAL A 10 -6.72 -6.39 0.04
N ASP A 11 -6.06 -7.41 -0.49
CA ASP A 11 -6.63 -8.73 -0.73
C ASP A 11 -6.13 -9.69 0.35
N PRO A 12 -6.94 -10.00 1.37
CA PRO A 12 -6.53 -10.86 2.47
C PRO A 12 -6.45 -12.35 2.08
N PHE A 13 -7.06 -12.77 0.97
CA PHE A 13 -6.97 -14.17 0.53
C PHE A 13 -5.70 -14.43 -0.25
N ALA A 14 -5.21 -13.42 -0.97
CA ALA A 14 -3.96 -13.47 -1.71
C ALA A 14 -2.75 -12.95 -0.92
N GLU A 15 -2.95 -12.40 0.29
CA GLU A 15 -1.93 -11.68 1.08
C GLU A 15 -1.18 -10.65 0.24
N LEU A 16 -1.96 -9.87 -0.52
CA LEU A 16 -1.50 -8.91 -1.51
C LEU A 16 -2.06 -7.52 -1.23
N ILE A 17 -1.24 -6.49 -1.42
CA ILE A 17 -1.69 -5.09 -1.36
C ILE A 17 -1.36 -4.38 -2.66
N ASP A 18 -2.38 -3.82 -3.31
CA ASP A 18 -2.21 -2.92 -4.44
C ASP A 18 -2.21 -1.46 -3.99
N VAL A 19 -1.11 -0.76 -4.25
CA VAL A 19 -0.94 0.67 -3.95
C VAL A 19 -1.16 1.48 -5.21
N TYR A 20 -2.12 2.39 -5.17
CA TYR A 20 -2.45 3.31 -6.25
C TYR A 20 -2.06 4.75 -5.90
N HIS A 21 -1.34 5.39 -6.81
CA HIS A 21 -1.02 6.80 -6.74
C HIS A 21 -1.82 7.62 -7.78
N PRO A 22 -2.06 8.93 -7.55
CA PRO A 22 -2.80 9.80 -8.47
C PRO A 22 -2.20 9.91 -9.88
N ASN A 23 -0.90 9.63 -10.02
CA ASN A 23 -0.21 9.59 -11.31
C ASN A 23 -0.49 8.31 -12.12
N GLY A 24 -1.34 7.40 -11.60
CA GLY A 24 -1.69 6.14 -12.24
C GLY A 24 -0.69 5.01 -12.02
N VAL A 25 0.35 5.24 -11.20
CA VAL A 25 1.31 4.18 -10.84
C VAL A 25 0.64 3.22 -9.86
N ARG A 26 0.77 1.92 -10.18
CA ARG A 26 0.32 0.81 -9.35
C ARG A 26 1.51 -0.06 -8.97
N HIS A 27 1.61 -0.37 -7.68
CA HIS A 27 2.57 -1.35 -7.16
C HIS A 27 1.81 -2.44 -6.40
N SER A 28 2.11 -3.70 -6.69
CA SER A 28 1.61 -4.82 -5.91
C SER A 28 2.69 -5.25 -4.94
N LEU A 29 2.32 -5.35 -3.67
CA LEU A 29 3.18 -5.77 -2.56
C LEU A 29 2.67 -7.09 -1.99
N THR A 30 3.59 -7.96 -1.65
CA THR A 30 3.37 -9.29 -1.07
C THR A 30 3.83 -9.32 0.37
N ALA A 31 3.53 -10.40 1.11
CA ALA A 31 3.95 -10.56 2.51
C ALA A 31 5.48 -10.44 2.74
N SER A 32 6.33 -10.65 1.72
CA SER A 32 7.78 -10.46 1.82
C SER A 32 8.25 -9.01 1.66
N ASP A 33 7.36 -8.10 1.29
CA ASP A 33 7.68 -6.70 1.04
C ASP A 33 7.45 -5.82 2.28
N GLU A 34 7.95 -4.59 2.19
CA GLU A 34 7.70 -3.52 3.16
C GLU A 34 6.81 -2.45 2.50
N ILE A 35 5.77 -2.00 3.20
CA ILE A 35 4.86 -0.98 2.69
C ILE A 35 5.16 0.37 3.33
N THR A 36 5.30 1.38 2.49
CA THR A 36 5.47 2.78 2.89
C THR A 36 4.26 3.60 2.45
N ALA A 37 4.07 4.76 3.07
CA ALA A 37 3.00 5.68 2.71
C ALA A 37 3.54 7.06 2.27
N GLU A 38 4.76 7.13 1.74
CA GLU A 38 5.35 8.39 1.29
C GLU A 38 4.70 8.90 -0.01
N PRO A 39 4.49 10.23 -0.16
CA PRO A 39 4.76 11.30 0.80
C PRO A 39 3.57 11.61 1.75
N VAL A 40 2.56 10.75 1.81
CA VAL A 40 1.29 10.99 2.53
C VAL A 40 1.46 10.90 4.04
N LEU A 41 2.21 9.90 4.53
CA LEU A 41 2.57 9.73 5.94
C LEU A 41 4.09 9.59 6.05
N SER A 42 4.75 10.70 6.37
CA SER A 42 6.21 10.72 6.44
C SER A 42 6.76 9.80 7.54
N GLY A 43 7.72 8.96 7.17
CA GLY A 43 8.36 7.99 8.05
C GLY A 43 7.51 6.75 8.36
N PHE A 44 6.30 6.63 7.81
CA PHE A 44 5.53 5.40 7.94
C PHE A 44 6.17 4.29 7.11
N SER A 45 6.44 3.17 7.78
CA SER A 45 6.82 1.93 7.14
C SER A 45 6.44 0.73 8.01
N CYS A 46 5.99 -0.36 7.41
CA CYS A 46 5.80 -1.63 8.11
C CYS A 46 5.99 -2.82 7.16
N PRO A 47 6.35 -4.01 7.66
CA PRO A 47 6.22 -5.25 6.90
C PRO A 47 4.79 -5.44 6.41
N VAL A 48 4.62 -5.92 5.19
CA VAL A 48 3.27 -6.22 4.65
C VAL A 48 2.63 -7.38 5.40
N ALA A 49 3.41 -8.35 5.88
CA ALA A 49 2.92 -9.47 6.68
C ALA A 49 2.15 -9.01 7.93
N ASP A 50 2.61 -7.96 8.62
CA ASP A 50 2.00 -7.42 9.84
C ASP A 50 0.58 -6.87 9.61
N ILE A 51 0.17 -6.63 8.37
CA ILE A 51 -1.20 -6.17 8.02
C ILE A 51 -2.19 -7.34 8.00
N PHE A 52 -1.70 -8.58 7.83
CA PHE A 52 -2.52 -9.78 7.70
C PHE A 52 -2.58 -10.63 8.99
N GLU A 53 -1.89 -10.22 10.06
CA GLU A 53 -1.90 -10.88 11.38
C GLU A 53 -3.19 -10.65 12.20
#